data_AF-X1JY04-F1
#
_entry.id   AF-X1JY04-F1
#
_cell.length_a   1.000
_cell.length_b   1.000
_cell.length_c   1.000
_cell.angle_alpha   90.00
_cell.angle_beta   90.00
_cell.angle_gamma   90.00
#
_symmetry.space_group_name_H-M   'P 1'
#
loop_
_entity.id
_entity.type
_entity.pdbx_description
1 polymer ?
#
loop_
_entity_poly.entity_id
_entity_poly.type
_entity_poly.pdbx_seq_one_letter_code
_entity_poly.pdbx_strand_id
1 'polypeptide(L)'
;FNWQSFGHTNPNQNIYYRDDFRDNNLEAWTIVGGTWAGVSQYMRGTGTISWQTNRVRVGSTSWGGQDILLKVYVATINETPNFFLRADSQDHNVNSYGFQLEDDMSNYFRVAGGAVLEVVDLGAPFLPTGAWYWLRFQIYTTGGNVVTRVKWWVVGNDEPGAWTHSHTFAGEWRSSGCFSVGRHTTGTEISYDDILISRQEGIPSPANCSVSFKFWASNDGTNWGSEYTDITLVPNSRFIKIEA
;
A
#
# COMPACT_ATOMS: atom_id res chain seq x y z
N PHE A 1 3.71 -15.95 -10.67
CA PHE A 1 2.73 -14.98 -11.22
C PHE A 1 3.45 -13.68 -11.49
N ASN A 2 3.75 -13.39 -12.75
CA ASN A 2 4.13 -12.04 -13.17
C ASN A 2 2.80 -11.33 -13.49
N TRP A 3 2.41 -10.32 -12.71
CA TRP A 3 1.40 -9.35 -13.14
C TRP A 3 2.00 -8.65 -14.35
N GLN A 4 1.60 -9.08 -15.55
CA GLN A 4 1.88 -8.30 -16.75
C GLN A 4 1.13 -6.98 -16.61
N SER A 5 1.89 -5.90 -16.56
CA SER A 5 1.54 -4.54 -16.95
C SER A 5 0.04 -4.31 -17.22
N PHE A 6 -0.71 -3.86 -16.20
CA PHE A 6 -1.90 -3.08 -16.48
C PHE A 6 -1.46 -1.65 -16.77
N GLY A 7 -1.10 -1.42 -18.04
CA GLY A 7 -1.22 -0.08 -18.61
C GLY A 7 -2.71 0.29 -18.61
N HIS A 8 -3.01 1.45 -18.02
CA HIS A 8 -4.31 2.11 -18.04
C HIS A 8 -5.43 1.41 -17.27
N THR A 9 -5.56 1.85 -16.01
CA THR A 9 -6.82 2.15 -15.31
C THR A 9 -8.09 1.63 -16.00
N ASN A 10 -8.78 0.68 -15.35
CA ASN A 10 -10.23 0.67 -15.46
C ASN A 10 -10.69 2.12 -15.17
N PRO A 11 -11.38 2.80 -16.10
CA PRO A 11 -11.76 4.21 -15.95
C PRO A 11 -12.66 4.47 -14.74
N ASN A 12 -13.22 3.41 -14.13
CA ASN A 12 -13.99 3.48 -12.89
C ASN A 12 -13.15 3.30 -11.62
N GLN A 13 -11.87 2.91 -11.70
CA GLN A 13 -11.07 2.54 -10.52
C GLN A 13 -10.38 3.72 -9.82
N ASN A 14 -10.39 4.95 -10.35
CA ASN A 14 -9.85 6.13 -9.65
C ASN A 14 -8.43 5.93 -9.06
N ILE A 15 -7.62 5.01 -9.63
CA ILE A 15 -6.27 4.70 -9.16
C ILE A 15 -5.33 5.82 -9.63
N TYR A 16 -4.62 6.42 -8.68
CA TYR A 16 -3.57 7.41 -8.93
C TYR A 16 -2.23 6.77 -9.29
N TYR A 17 -1.89 5.67 -8.62
CA TYR A 17 -0.56 5.08 -8.72
C TYR A 17 -0.55 3.63 -8.27
N ARG A 18 0.33 2.85 -8.89
CA ARG A 18 0.62 1.46 -8.54
C ARG A 18 2.10 1.17 -8.73
N ASP A 19 2.68 0.38 -7.83
CA ASP A 19 4.01 -0.20 -7.97
C ASP A 19 4.07 -1.58 -7.31
N ASP A 20 4.59 -2.57 -8.03
CA ASP A 20 4.84 -3.93 -7.51
C ASP A 20 6.34 -4.28 -7.50
N PHE A 21 7.20 -3.29 -7.75
CA PHE A 21 8.67 -3.34 -7.65
C PHE A 21 9.34 -4.50 -8.38
N ARG A 22 8.66 -5.18 -9.32
CA ARG A 22 9.20 -6.36 -10.01
C ARG A 22 10.34 -6.03 -10.95
N ASP A 23 10.42 -4.78 -11.38
CA ASP A 23 11.53 -4.24 -12.16
C ASP A 23 12.73 -3.80 -11.29
N ASN A 24 12.61 -3.88 -9.97
CA ASN A 24 13.56 -3.37 -8.97
C ASN A 24 13.89 -1.88 -9.15
N ASN A 25 12.96 -1.10 -9.71
CA ASN A 25 13.13 0.31 -9.96
C ASN A 25 12.38 1.17 -8.93
N LEU A 26 12.91 2.35 -8.64
CA LEU A 26 12.29 3.37 -7.79
C LEU A 26 12.14 4.72 -8.51
N GLU A 27 12.16 4.76 -9.84
CA GLU A 27 12.15 6.00 -10.64
C GLU A 27 11.01 6.97 -10.29
N ALA A 28 9.83 6.46 -9.91
CA ALA A 28 8.69 7.28 -9.50
C ALA A 28 8.81 7.81 -8.05
N TRP A 29 9.74 7.28 -7.26
CA TRP A 29 9.90 7.57 -5.85
C TRP A 29 11.02 8.60 -5.63
N THR A 30 10.69 9.68 -4.92
CA THR A 30 11.70 10.61 -4.41
C THR A 30 12.18 10.14 -3.04
N ILE A 31 13.47 9.86 -2.91
CA ILE A 31 14.11 9.58 -1.62
C ILE A 31 14.22 10.91 -0.84
N VAL A 32 13.60 10.99 0.33
CA VAL A 32 13.70 12.15 1.23
C VAL A 32 14.86 11.95 2.21
N GLY A 33 15.12 10.71 2.60
CA GLY A 33 16.27 10.33 3.40
C GLY A 33 16.32 8.84 3.69
N GLY A 34 17.47 8.38 4.19
CA GLY A 34 17.80 6.97 4.34
C GLY A 34 18.34 6.39 3.04
N THR A 35 18.41 5.07 2.96
CA THR A 35 18.84 4.33 1.78
C THR A 35 17.73 3.40 1.33
N TRP A 36 17.22 3.64 0.13
CA TRP A 36 16.08 2.91 -0.41
C TRP A 36 16.45 2.28 -1.75
N ALA A 37 16.02 1.04 -1.96
CA ALA A 37 16.27 0.30 -3.20
C ALA A 37 15.12 -0.68 -3.49
N GLY A 38 14.84 -0.91 -4.77
CA GLY A 38 14.09 -2.11 -5.19
C GLY A 38 14.99 -3.34 -5.06
N VAL A 39 14.52 -4.36 -4.35
CA VAL A 39 15.27 -5.59 -4.07
C VAL A 39 14.32 -6.76 -4.17
N SER A 40 14.65 -7.73 -5.03
CA SER A 40 13.92 -9.00 -5.11
C SER A 40 12.39 -8.84 -5.15
N GLN A 41 11.90 -7.88 -5.95
CA GLN A 41 10.47 -7.59 -6.15
C GLN A 41 9.77 -6.88 -4.98
N TYR A 42 10.50 -6.18 -4.12
CA TYR A 42 9.92 -5.27 -3.12
C TYR A 42 10.81 -4.04 -2.95
N MET A 43 10.23 -2.95 -2.45
CA MET A 43 11.00 -1.80 -2.01
C MET A 43 11.54 -2.03 -0.61
N ARG A 44 12.83 -1.76 -0.43
CA ARG A 44 13.55 -1.94 0.82
C ARG A 44 14.09 -0.63 1.37
N GLY A 45 13.83 -0.35 2.64
CA GLY A 45 14.40 0.78 3.38
C GLY A 45 15.49 0.38 4.38
N THR A 46 16.67 0.99 4.28
CA THR A 46 17.86 0.80 5.14
C THR A 46 18.42 2.13 5.66
N GLY A 47 19.19 2.10 6.77
CA GLY A 47 19.93 3.27 7.28
C GLY A 47 19.47 3.81 8.64
N THR A 48 20.21 4.80 9.17
CA THR A 48 20.24 5.19 10.59
C THR A 48 19.81 6.63 10.88
N ILE A 49 18.98 7.25 10.04
CA ILE A 49 18.58 8.66 10.24
C ILE A 49 17.24 8.78 10.98
N SER A 50 16.97 10.00 11.49
CA SER A 50 15.69 10.36 12.12
C SER A 50 14.50 9.87 11.29
N TRP A 51 13.50 9.33 11.98
CA TRP A 51 12.30 8.79 11.38
C TRP A 51 11.48 9.80 10.57
N GLN A 52 11.56 11.08 10.93
CA GLN A 52 10.89 12.14 10.18
C GLN A 52 11.44 12.29 8.75
N THR A 53 12.68 11.84 8.54
CA THR A 53 13.41 12.00 7.28
C THR A 53 13.75 10.67 6.61
N ASN A 54 13.72 9.53 7.30
CA ASN A 54 13.92 8.20 6.70
C ASN A 54 12.68 7.71 5.94
N ARG A 55 12.42 8.31 4.78
CA ARG A 55 11.27 8.00 3.94
C ARG A 55 11.54 8.17 2.46
N VAL A 56 10.68 7.51 1.69
CA VAL A 56 10.48 7.77 0.26
C VAL A 56 9.08 8.28 0.05
N ARG A 57 8.89 9.04 -1.02
CA ARG A 57 7.59 9.56 -1.39
C ARG A 57 7.30 9.33 -2.87
N VAL A 58 6.03 9.11 -3.16
CA VAL A 58 5.48 9.16 -4.52
C VAL A 58 4.28 10.09 -4.49
N GLY A 59 4.09 10.91 -5.51
CA GLY A 59 2.90 11.75 -5.50
C GLY A 59 2.83 12.84 -6.54
N SER A 60 1.64 13.43 -6.57
CA SER A 60 1.33 14.62 -7.34
C SER A 60 0.60 15.62 -6.46
N THR A 61 0.74 16.90 -6.78
CA THR A 61 0.04 18.01 -6.14
C THR A 61 -1.47 18.02 -6.42
N SER A 62 -1.97 17.06 -7.21
CA SER A 62 -3.38 16.90 -7.59
C SER A 62 -4.08 15.72 -6.89
N TRP A 63 -3.36 14.92 -6.11
CA TRP A 63 -3.92 13.70 -5.48
C TRP A 63 -4.67 14.00 -4.19
N GLY A 64 -5.98 14.13 -4.27
CA GLY A 64 -6.85 14.49 -3.16
C GLY A 64 -7.78 13.38 -2.73
N GLY A 65 -7.92 13.16 -1.42
CA GLY A 65 -8.50 11.91 -0.92
C GLY A 65 -7.58 10.74 -1.26
N GLN A 66 -7.18 9.95 -0.28
CA GLN A 66 -6.33 8.79 -0.56
C GLN A 66 -6.91 7.57 0.14
N ASP A 67 -7.21 6.54 -0.64
CA ASP A 67 -7.29 5.15 -0.18
C ASP A 67 -6.01 4.48 -0.68
N ILE A 68 -5.24 3.94 0.25
CA ILE A 68 -3.91 3.39 0.01
C ILE A 68 -3.92 1.96 0.48
N LEU A 69 -3.48 1.05 -0.38
CA LEU A 69 -3.29 -0.36 -0.07
C LEU A 69 -1.85 -0.73 -0.37
N LEU A 70 -1.21 -1.45 0.53
CA LEU A 70 0.14 -1.96 0.34
C LEU A 70 0.38 -3.24 1.12
N LYS A 71 1.39 -4.01 0.73
CA LYS A 71 2.00 -5.02 1.58
C LYS A 71 3.15 -4.42 2.37
N VAL A 72 3.24 -4.80 3.64
CA VAL A 72 4.37 -4.48 4.52
C VAL A 72 4.88 -5.76 5.16
N TYR A 73 6.21 -5.92 5.16
CA TYR A 73 6.87 -7.00 5.89
C TYR A 73 7.41 -6.47 7.21
N VAL A 74 7.05 -7.12 8.31
CA VAL A 74 7.53 -6.76 9.65
C VAL A 74 8.61 -7.77 10.05
N ALA A 75 9.89 -7.41 9.89
CA ALA A 75 11.02 -8.34 10.06
C ALA A 75 11.31 -8.69 11.53
N THR A 76 11.39 -7.70 12.41
CA THR A 76 11.51 -7.87 13.87
C THR A 76 10.80 -6.73 14.58
N ILE A 77 10.43 -6.92 15.85
CA ILE A 77 9.78 -5.89 16.66
C ILE A 77 10.73 -5.17 17.62
N ASN A 78 11.98 -5.61 17.78
CA ASN A 78 12.84 -5.16 18.88
C ASN A 78 13.40 -3.72 18.80
N GLU A 79 12.94 -2.85 17.90
CA GLU A 79 13.34 -1.43 17.85
C GLU A 79 12.15 -0.49 17.57
N THR A 80 12.10 0.62 18.31
CA THR A 80 11.09 1.68 18.22
C THR A 80 11.22 2.42 16.86
N PRO A 81 10.13 2.91 16.24
CA PRO A 81 9.13 2.17 15.46
C PRO A 81 9.58 1.26 14.32
N ASN A 82 8.65 0.45 13.84
CA ASN A 82 8.87 -0.47 12.73
C ASN A 82 8.61 0.22 11.39
N PHE A 83 7.49 0.95 11.28
CA PHE A 83 7.12 1.64 10.03
C PHE A 83 6.15 2.78 10.22
N PHE A 84 6.12 3.66 9.23
CA PHE A 84 5.05 4.63 9.09
C PHE A 84 4.64 4.81 7.64
N LEU A 85 3.44 5.36 7.51
CA LEU A 85 2.84 5.80 6.27
C LEU A 85 2.20 7.16 6.49
N ARG A 86 2.34 8.02 5.49
CA ARG A 86 2.03 9.43 5.62
C ARG A 86 1.40 9.95 4.34
N ALA A 87 0.22 10.55 4.46
CA ALA A 87 -0.32 11.42 3.45
C ALA A 87 0.23 12.83 3.68
N ASP A 88 1.10 13.26 2.77
CA ASP A 88 1.78 14.55 2.81
C ASP A 88 1.01 15.61 2.04
N SER A 89 0.95 16.84 2.56
CA SER A 89 0.65 18.00 1.71
C SER A 89 1.80 18.27 0.74
N GLN A 90 1.49 18.93 -0.38
CA GLN A 90 2.44 19.42 -1.41
C GLN A 90 3.79 19.88 -0.85
N ASP A 91 3.77 20.72 0.18
CA ASP A 91 4.94 21.03 0.98
C ASP A 91 4.99 20.05 2.14
N HIS A 92 5.87 19.06 2.03
CA HIS A 92 6.16 17.94 2.95
C HIS A 92 6.41 18.32 4.43
N ASN A 93 6.35 19.61 4.76
CA ASN A 93 6.47 20.17 6.10
C ASN A 93 5.24 21.00 6.51
N VAL A 94 4.22 21.23 5.67
CA VAL A 94 3.12 22.16 5.97
C VAL A 94 2.00 21.48 6.78
N ASN A 95 1.40 20.41 6.29
CA ASN A 95 0.48 19.57 7.06
C ASN A 95 0.51 18.14 6.53
N SER A 96 0.64 17.17 7.41
CA SER A 96 0.60 15.76 7.01
C SER A 96 0.06 14.91 8.13
N TYR A 97 -0.60 13.84 7.73
CA TYR A 97 -1.27 12.93 8.64
C TYR A 97 -0.80 11.53 8.32
N GLY A 98 -0.52 10.76 9.35
CA GLY A 98 0.04 9.44 9.17
C GLY A 98 -0.33 8.49 10.27
N PHE A 99 0.01 7.24 10.01
CA PHE A 99 -0.08 6.14 10.94
C PHE A 99 1.31 5.54 11.07
N GLN A 100 1.68 5.16 12.29
CA GLN A 100 2.89 4.41 12.55
C GLN A 100 2.60 3.23 13.45
N LEU A 101 3.38 2.18 13.25
CA LEU A 101 3.37 0.98 14.08
C LEU A 101 4.75 0.81 14.71
N GLU A 102 4.75 0.68 16.02
CA GLU A 102 5.93 0.50 16.86
C GLU A 102 5.96 -0.94 17.41
N ASP A 103 6.91 -1.25 18.29
CA ASP A 103 6.99 -2.56 18.97
C ASP A 103 5.79 -2.75 19.92
N ASP A 104 5.51 -1.71 20.70
CA ASP A 104 4.62 -1.73 21.85
C ASP A 104 3.45 -0.75 21.74
N MET A 105 3.41 0.08 20.69
CA MET A 105 2.25 0.92 20.39
C MET A 105 1.96 1.09 18.89
N SER A 106 0.75 1.54 18.57
CA SER A 106 0.41 2.09 17.26
C SER A 106 -0.16 3.49 17.45
N ASN A 107 0.21 4.41 16.56
CA ASN A 107 -0.08 5.83 16.72
C ASN A 107 -0.60 6.43 15.42
N TYR A 108 -1.60 7.30 15.53
CA TYR A 108 -1.79 8.34 14.52
C TYR A 108 -0.96 9.56 14.87
N PHE A 109 -0.49 10.27 13.86
CA PHE A 109 0.27 11.50 14.08
C PHE A 109 -0.04 12.56 13.04
N ARG A 110 0.17 13.82 13.43
CA ARG A 110 0.12 14.98 12.56
C ARG A 110 1.45 15.73 12.59
N VAL A 111 1.98 16.05 11.41
CA VAL A 111 3.17 16.90 11.25
C VAL A 111 2.78 18.21 10.58
N ALA A 112 3.24 19.33 11.12
CA ALA A 112 3.12 20.65 10.51
C ALA A 112 4.30 21.54 10.90
N GLY A 113 4.72 22.44 10.01
CA GLY A 113 5.98 23.17 10.11
C GLY A 113 7.25 22.28 10.21
N GLY A 114 7.16 21.00 9.83
CA GLY A 114 8.24 20.02 10.07
C GLY A 114 8.31 19.47 11.51
N ALA A 115 7.39 19.87 12.39
CA ALA A 115 7.28 19.37 13.75
C ALA A 115 6.06 18.45 13.91
N VAL A 116 6.16 17.47 14.82
CA VAL A 116 5.02 16.67 15.24
C VAL A 116 4.15 17.53 16.14
N LEU A 117 2.90 17.76 15.73
CA LEU A 117 1.96 18.56 16.50
C LEU A 117 1.04 17.73 17.37
N GLU A 118 0.75 16.50 16.94
CA GLU A 118 -0.21 15.62 17.60
C GLU A 118 0.20 14.17 17.40
N VAL A 119 0.08 13.38 18.46
CA VAL A 119 0.25 11.93 18.47
C VAL A 119 -0.92 11.35 19.27
N VAL A 120 -1.59 10.38 18.70
CA VAL A 120 -2.73 9.69 19.30
C VAL A 120 -2.38 8.24 19.46
N ASP A 121 -2.22 7.82 20.72
CA ASP A 121 -1.97 6.44 21.09
C ASP A 121 -3.23 5.59 20.92
N LEU A 122 -3.09 4.54 20.12
CA LEU A 122 -4.12 3.56 19.81
C LEU A 122 -3.97 2.28 20.65
N GLY A 123 -2.93 2.21 21.49
CA GLY A 123 -2.57 1.07 22.31
C GLY A 123 -1.64 0.09 21.60
N ALA A 124 -1.39 -1.03 22.28
CA ALA A 124 -0.43 -2.04 21.86
C ALA A 124 -0.74 -2.58 20.45
N PRO A 125 0.28 -2.70 19.58
CA PRO A 125 0.10 -3.14 18.22
C PRO A 125 -0.11 -4.65 18.27
N PHE A 126 -0.77 -5.18 17.25
CA PHE A 126 -0.64 -6.60 16.97
C PHE A 126 -0.41 -6.82 15.49
N LEU A 127 0.86 -6.79 15.10
CA LEU A 127 1.39 -7.38 13.88
C LEU A 127 2.56 -8.31 14.26
N PRO A 128 2.33 -9.62 14.41
CA PRO A 128 3.41 -10.58 14.62
C PRO A 128 4.52 -10.44 13.57
N THR A 129 5.77 -10.49 14.02
CA THR A 129 6.95 -10.46 13.14
C THR A 129 7.02 -11.68 12.22
N GLY A 130 7.79 -11.56 11.14
CA GLY A 130 8.10 -12.66 10.23
C GLY A 130 6.99 -12.95 9.23
N ALA A 131 6.08 -12.00 9.00
CA ALA A 131 4.97 -12.15 8.09
C ALA A 131 4.75 -10.90 7.23
N TRP A 132 4.16 -11.11 6.06
CA TRP A 132 3.62 -10.05 5.23
C TRP A 132 2.18 -9.73 5.65
N TYR A 133 1.88 -8.44 5.70
CA TYR A 133 0.54 -7.94 5.98
C TYR A 133 0.08 -7.04 4.85
N TRP A 134 -1.18 -7.17 4.48
CA TRP A 134 -1.86 -6.09 3.79
C TRP A 134 -2.18 -5.00 4.80
N LEU A 135 -1.95 -3.75 4.40
CA LEU A 135 -2.34 -2.58 5.15
C LEU A 135 -3.13 -1.67 4.21
N ARG A 136 -4.34 -1.32 4.64
CA ARG A 136 -5.15 -0.29 4.01
C ARG A 136 -5.19 0.94 4.91
N PHE A 137 -4.81 2.08 4.37
CA PHE A 137 -4.89 3.38 5.04
C PHE A 137 -5.73 4.32 4.19
N GLN A 138 -6.66 5.01 4.83
CA GLN A 138 -7.49 5.97 4.15
C GLN A 138 -7.50 7.30 4.88
N ILE A 139 -7.44 8.37 4.08
CA ILE A 139 -7.52 9.75 4.53
C ILE A 139 -8.48 10.55 3.65
N TYR A 140 -9.35 11.32 4.30
CA TYR A 140 -10.29 12.21 3.64
C TYR A 140 -10.70 13.37 4.55
N THR A 141 -11.31 14.40 3.98
CA THR A 141 -11.85 15.54 4.73
C THR A 141 -13.36 15.46 4.85
N THR A 142 -13.89 15.84 6.01
CA THR A 142 -15.34 15.98 6.24
C THR A 142 -15.60 17.05 7.30
N GLY A 143 -16.51 17.99 7.00
CA GLY A 143 -16.92 19.01 7.96
C GLY A 143 -15.78 19.85 8.56
N GLY A 144 -14.73 20.15 7.79
CA GLY A 144 -13.56 20.90 8.28
C GLY A 144 -12.58 20.09 9.13
N ASN A 145 -12.74 18.76 9.18
CA ASN A 145 -11.84 17.83 9.87
C ASN A 145 -11.15 16.89 8.87
N VAL A 146 -10.07 16.26 9.32
CA VAL A 146 -9.35 15.20 8.59
C VAL A 146 -9.59 13.88 9.28
N VAL A 147 -10.17 12.93 8.56
CA VAL A 147 -10.39 11.58 9.06
C VAL A 147 -9.30 10.68 8.50
N THR A 148 -8.63 9.95 9.39
CA THR A 148 -7.68 8.89 9.03
C THR A 148 -8.16 7.57 9.61
N ARG A 149 -8.14 6.50 8.82
CA ARG A 149 -8.48 5.16 9.28
C ARG A 149 -7.55 4.13 8.68
N VAL A 150 -7.31 3.07 9.44
CA VAL A 150 -6.39 2.00 9.04
C VAL A 150 -6.98 0.64 9.38
N LYS A 151 -6.68 -0.33 8.54
CA LYS A 151 -6.87 -1.74 8.85
C LYS A 151 -5.78 -2.56 8.21
N TRP A 152 -5.53 -3.73 8.78
CA TRP A 152 -4.49 -4.63 8.32
C TRP A 152 -4.91 -6.08 8.53
N TRP A 153 -4.33 -6.96 7.73
CA TRP A 153 -4.57 -8.40 7.80
C TRP A 153 -3.39 -9.16 7.22
N VAL A 154 -3.21 -10.41 7.65
CA VAL A 154 -2.15 -11.29 7.14
C VAL A 154 -2.37 -11.55 5.66
N VAL A 155 -1.30 -11.52 4.85
CA VAL A 155 -1.38 -11.91 3.44
C VAL A 155 -1.86 -13.35 3.32
N GLY A 156 -2.88 -13.57 2.50
CA GLY A 156 -3.56 -14.87 2.34
C GLY A 156 -4.88 -14.97 3.09
N ASN A 157 -5.16 -14.03 4.01
CA ASN A 157 -6.47 -13.91 4.66
C ASN A 157 -7.36 -12.89 3.95
N ASP A 158 -8.66 -12.99 4.17
CA ASP A 158 -9.64 -12.02 3.69
C ASP A 158 -9.50 -10.67 4.37
N GLU A 159 -9.83 -9.61 3.61
CA GLU A 159 -9.87 -8.26 4.12
C GLU A 159 -10.95 -8.12 5.21
N PRO A 160 -10.63 -7.58 6.41
CA PRO A 160 -11.62 -7.32 7.44
C PRO A 160 -12.67 -6.30 6.96
N GLY A 161 -13.94 -6.58 7.27
CA GLY A 161 -15.04 -5.66 6.97
C GLY A 161 -14.99 -4.36 7.80
N ALA A 162 -14.46 -4.43 9.03
CA ALA A 162 -14.32 -3.28 9.92
C ALA A 162 -12.93 -2.63 9.81
N TRP A 163 -12.87 -1.33 10.09
CA TRP A 163 -11.61 -0.62 10.27
C TRP A 163 -11.02 -0.93 11.65
N THR A 164 -9.71 -1.20 11.73
CA THR A 164 -9.04 -1.50 13.01
C THR A 164 -8.98 -0.26 13.89
N HIS A 165 -8.57 0.87 13.30
CA HIS A 165 -8.59 2.16 13.98
C HIS A 165 -9.11 3.26 13.05
N SER A 166 -9.62 4.32 13.67
CA SER A 166 -10.09 5.54 13.02
C SER A 166 -9.90 6.71 13.97
N HIS A 167 -9.41 7.83 13.45
CA HIS A 167 -9.23 9.05 14.21
C HIS A 167 -9.60 10.28 13.37
N THR A 168 -10.06 11.33 14.03
CA THR A 168 -10.48 12.59 13.40
C THR A 168 -9.67 13.73 13.97
N PHE A 169 -8.80 14.30 13.16
CA PHE A 169 -8.02 15.47 13.49
C PHE A 169 -8.81 16.74 13.23
N ALA A 170 -8.67 17.71 14.14
CA ALA A 170 -9.17 19.06 13.92
C ALA A 170 -8.29 19.81 12.91
N GLY A 171 -8.91 20.43 11.91
CA GLY A 171 -8.26 21.29 10.93
C GLY A 171 -8.36 20.80 9.49
N GLU A 172 -7.78 21.57 8.57
CA GLU A 172 -7.88 21.31 7.14
C GLU A 172 -6.68 20.52 6.62
N TRP A 173 -6.95 19.40 5.97
CA TRP A 173 -6.01 18.85 4.99
C TRP A 173 -6.22 19.65 3.71
N ARG A 174 -5.19 20.36 3.26
CA ARG A 174 -5.17 20.88 1.89
C ARG A 174 -5.24 19.65 1.01
N SER A 175 -6.36 19.53 0.32
CA SER A 175 -6.94 18.31 -0.24
C SER A 175 -6.15 17.70 -1.39
N SER A 176 -4.82 17.81 -1.38
CA SER A 176 -3.95 17.16 -2.34
C SER A 176 -2.52 17.01 -1.83
N GLY A 177 -1.87 15.91 -2.22
CA GLY A 177 -0.42 15.78 -2.05
C GLY A 177 0.11 14.36 -2.17
N CYS A 178 1.31 14.16 -1.63
CA CYS A 178 2.07 12.94 -1.83
C CYS A 178 1.70 11.86 -0.82
N PHE A 179 2.12 10.64 -1.12
CA PHE A 179 2.16 9.53 -0.20
C PHE A 179 3.63 9.23 0.13
N SER A 180 3.92 9.00 1.40
CA SER A 180 5.22 8.53 1.85
C SER A 180 5.08 7.26 2.66
N VAL A 181 6.04 6.35 2.48
CA VAL A 181 6.33 5.29 3.43
C VAL A 181 7.71 5.52 4.03
N GLY A 182 7.88 5.10 5.26
CA GLY A 182 9.14 5.30 5.94
C GLY A 182 9.34 4.35 7.10
N ARG A 183 10.57 4.35 7.57
CA ARG A 183 11.07 3.46 8.61
C ARG A 183 11.50 4.28 9.83
N HIS A 184 11.49 3.63 10.99
CA HIS A 184 12.05 4.22 12.20
C HIS A 184 13.25 3.38 12.69
N THR A 185 14.29 4.10 13.13
CA THR A 185 15.62 3.68 13.66
C THR A 185 16.32 2.40 13.11
N THR A 186 17.25 1.83 13.89
CA THR A 186 18.59 1.37 13.46
C THR A 186 18.72 -0.13 13.19
N GLY A 187 17.70 -0.93 13.49
CA GLY A 187 17.91 -2.37 13.70
C GLY A 187 17.49 -3.27 12.58
N THR A 188 16.51 -2.88 11.77
CA THR A 188 15.93 -3.83 10.83
C THR A 188 15.42 -3.26 9.54
N GLU A 189 15.55 -4.07 8.51
CA GLU A 189 14.94 -3.87 7.21
C GLU A 189 13.42 -3.72 7.33
N ILE A 190 12.88 -2.77 6.56
CA ILE A 190 11.49 -2.79 6.19
C ILE A 190 11.35 -3.01 4.70
N SER A 191 10.34 -3.80 4.33
CA SER A 191 10.00 -4.11 2.96
C SER A 191 8.55 -3.72 2.68
N TYR A 192 8.33 -3.04 1.56
CA TYR A 192 7.03 -2.67 1.05
C TYR A 192 6.84 -3.24 -0.35
N ASP A 193 5.63 -3.69 -0.66
CA ASP A 193 5.33 -4.28 -1.95
C ASP A 193 3.85 -4.04 -2.33
N ASP A 194 3.48 -4.23 -3.59
CA ASP A 194 2.13 -4.05 -4.15
C ASP A 194 1.43 -2.76 -3.65
N ILE A 195 2.11 -1.62 -3.79
CA ILE A 195 1.56 -0.32 -3.39
C ILE A 195 0.53 0.13 -4.42
N LEU A 196 -0.64 0.52 -3.95
CA LEU A 196 -1.75 1.03 -4.75
C LEU A 196 -2.37 2.24 -4.05
N ILE A 197 -2.59 3.32 -4.79
CA ILE A 197 -3.13 4.58 -4.29
C ILE A 197 -4.30 5.00 -5.17
N SER A 198 -5.45 5.34 -4.60
CA SER A 198 -6.62 5.83 -5.32
C SER A 198 -7.22 7.10 -4.71
N ARG A 199 -8.01 7.81 -5.53
CA ARG A 199 -8.70 9.08 -5.20
C ARG A 199 -9.87 8.92 -4.23
N GLN A 200 -10.51 7.76 -4.26
CA GLN A 200 -11.72 7.49 -3.49
C GLN A 200 -11.63 6.07 -2.92
N GLU A 201 -12.39 5.85 -1.86
CA GLU A 201 -12.60 4.50 -1.32
C GLU A 201 -13.00 3.55 -2.43
N GLY A 202 -12.42 2.35 -2.42
CA GLY A 202 -12.82 1.31 -3.36
C GLY A 202 -11.67 0.71 -4.14
N ILE A 203 -10.43 0.79 -3.62
CA ILE A 203 -9.44 -0.21 -3.99
C ILE A 203 -10.08 -1.58 -3.72
N PRO A 204 -10.21 -2.48 -4.71
CA PRO A 204 -10.73 -3.82 -4.42
C PRO A 204 -9.78 -4.54 -3.46
N SER A 205 -10.32 -5.35 -2.55
CA SER A 205 -9.50 -6.27 -1.76
C SER A 205 -8.58 -7.07 -2.70
N PRO A 206 -7.32 -7.35 -2.33
CA PRO A 206 -6.44 -8.24 -3.09
C PRO A 206 -7.08 -9.59 -3.40
N ALA A 207 -7.91 -10.13 -2.51
CA ALA A 207 -8.68 -11.35 -2.75
C ALA A 207 -9.71 -11.18 -3.89
N ASN A 208 -10.21 -9.96 -4.08
CA ASN A 208 -11.12 -9.57 -5.17
C ASN A 208 -10.36 -9.10 -6.44
N CYS A 209 -9.03 -9.06 -6.40
CA CYS A 209 -8.18 -8.76 -7.55
C CYS A 209 -7.67 -10.02 -8.26
N SER A 210 -8.12 -11.21 -7.86
CA SER A 210 -7.87 -12.42 -8.65
C SER A 210 -8.58 -12.27 -10.00
N VAL A 211 -7.81 -12.09 -11.06
CA VAL A 211 -8.29 -12.32 -12.42
C VAL A 211 -8.57 -13.82 -12.51
N SER A 212 -9.85 -14.20 -12.56
CA SER A 212 -10.23 -15.58 -12.83
C SER A 212 -10.03 -15.83 -14.32
N PHE A 213 -8.89 -16.42 -14.68
CA PHE A 213 -8.70 -16.86 -16.04
C PHE A 213 -9.62 -18.03 -16.35
N LYS A 214 -10.30 -17.92 -17.49
CA LYS A 214 -11.11 -18.99 -18.06
C LYS A 214 -10.37 -19.56 -19.25
N PHE A 215 -10.26 -20.87 -19.29
CA PHE A 215 -9.57 -21.60 -20.34
C PHE A 215 -10.58 -22.42 -21.14
N TRP A 216 -10.37 -22.53 -22.45
CA TRP A 216 -11.07 -23.47 -23.30
C TRP A 216 -10.07 -24.21 -24.17
N ALA A 217 -10.33 -25.48 -24.41
CA ALA A 217 -9.55 -26.34 -25.28
C ALA A 217 -10.27 -26.55 -26.62
N SER A 218 -9.49 -26.57 -27.71
CA SER A 218 -9.96 -26.93 -29.04
C SER A 218 -8.90 -27.71 -29.82
N ASN A 219 -9.33 -28.65 -30.65
CA ASN A 219 -8.46 -29.38 -31.57
C ASN A 219 -8.39 -28.74 -32.96
N ASP A 220 -9.37 -27.91 -33.32
CA ASP A 220 -9.51 -27.29 -34.65
C ASP A 220 -9.45 -25.76 -34.63
N GLY A 221 -9.50 -25.13 -33.45
CA GLY A 221 -9.45 -23.68 -33.27
C GLY A 221 -10.76 -22.96 -33.57
N THR A 222 -11.82 -23.70 -33.93
CA THR A 222 -13.14 -23.13 -34.29
C THR A 222 -14.25 -23.61 -33.36
N ASN A 223 -14.18 -24.85 -32.87
CA ASN A 223 -15.09 -25.40 -31.88
C ASN A 223 -14.42 -25.46 -30.51
N TRP A 224 -14.97 -24.74 -29.54
CA TRP A 224 -14.44 -24.69 -28.18
C TRP A 224 -15.22 -25.64 -27.27
N GLY A 225 -14.50 -26.44 -26.48
CA GLY A 225 -15.09 -27.34 -25.49
C GLY A 225 -15.64 -26.61 -24.26
N SER A 226 -15.74 -27.31 -23.13
CA SER A 226 -16.14 -26.72 -21.85
C SER A 226 -15.11 -25.72 -21.31
N GLU A 227 -15.57 -24.81 -20.45
CA GLU A 227 -14.73 -23.87 -19.70
C GLU A 227 -13.96 -24.61 -18.59
N TYR A 228 -12.69 -24.27 -18.39
CA TYR A 228 -11.86 -24.69 -17.26
C TYR A 228 -11.41 -23.45 -16.48
N THR A 229 -11.33 -23.57 -15.15
CA THR A 229 -10.86 -22.49 -14.25
C THR A 229 -9.39 -22.66 -13.85
N ASP A 230 -8.76 -23.75 -14.27
CA ASP A 230 -7.36 -24.08 -13.98
C ASP A 230 -6.72 -24.68 -15.23
N ILE A 231 -5.59 -24.11 -15.66
CA ILE A 231 -4.88 -24.53 -16.88
C ILE A 231 -4.35 -25.96 -16.78
N THR A 232 -4.11 -26.47 -15.57
CA THR A 232 -3.65 -27.85 -15.34
C THR A 232 -4.73 -28.90 -15.64
N LEU A 233 -5.99 -28.47 -15.68
CA LEU A 233 -7.15 -29.31 -16.02
C LEU A 233 -7.48 -29.27 -17.51
N VAL A 234 -6.85 -28.37 -18.27
CA VAL A 234 -7.08 -28.26 -19.72
C VAL A 234 -6.48 -29.50 -20.39
N PRO A 235 -7.29 -30.30 -21.11
CA PRO A 235 -6.78 -31.49 -21.78
C PRO A 235 -5.75 -31.12 -22.84
N ASN A 236 -4.82 -32.03 -23.12
CA ASN A 236 -3.85 -31.86 -24.20
C ASN A 236 -4.58 -31.55 -25.51
N SER A 237 -4.43 -30.31 -25.97
CA SER A 237 -5.18 -29.73 -27.09
C SER A 237 -4.24 -28.92 -27.97
N ARG A 238 -4.61 -28.77 -29.25
CA ARG A 238 -3.81 -27.98 -30.20
C ARG A 238 -3.94 -26.47 -29.97
N PHE A 239 -5.11 -26.03 -29.51
CA PHE A 239 -5.40 -24.63 -29.27
C PHE A 239 -5.98 -24.45 -27.87
N ILE A 240 -5.55 -23.39 -27.20
CA ILE A 240 -6.07 -22.95 -25.91
C ILE A 240 -6.52 -21.49 -26.07
N LYS A 241 -7.79 -21.22 -25.73
CA LYS A 241 -8.30 -19.85 -25.59
C LYS A 241 -8.26 -19.46 -24.12
N ILE A 242 -7.83 -18.24 -23.85
CA ILE A 242 -7.72 -17.66 -22.51
C ILE A 242 -8.56 -16.39 -22.50
N GLU A 243 -9.50 -16.28 -21.57
CA GLU A 243 -10.23 -15.04 -21.30
C GLU A 243 -10.04 -14.65 -19.83
N ALA A 244 -10.02 -13.34 -19.56
CA ALA A 244 -9.78 -12.73 -18.26
C ALA A 244 -11.01 -11.93 -17.81
#